data_AF-A0A9P1DLI2-F1
#
_entry.id   AF-A0A9P1DLI2-F1
#
_cell.length_a   1.000
_cell.length_b   1.000
_cell.length_c   1.000
_cell.angle_alpha   90.00
_cell.angle_beta   90.00
_cell.angle_gamma   90.00
#
_symmetry.space_group_name_H-M   'P 1'
#
loop_
_entity.id
_entity.type
_entity.pdbx_description
1 polymer ?
#
loop_
_entity_poly.entity_id
_entity_poly.type
_entity_poly.pdbx_seq_one_letter_code
_entity_poly.pdbx_strand_id
1 'polypeptide(L)'
;EQHFHMIFDAAKQAGWHRPPLTRCDHMGFGVVQGEDKKKFKTRSGETVKLGDLLNEAVQRAALEINKRVEEQQKDGGEAFLTDLEEQKDAAQKIGIAAVRYFDMKQNRTSNYVFNWGRMLDAKGNSAVFLFYAYARIRSIQRKAGIEIGSIDQNRLEVKHPAERDLALKLLQFPDVIEAILADLHLHHLT
;
A
#
# COMPACT_ATOMS: atom_id res chain seq x y z
N GLU A 1 -13.99 10.34 -19.37
CA GLU A 1 -13.83 11.70 -18.80
C GLU A 1 -14.92 12.65 -19.28
N GLN A 2 -15.04 12.93 -20.58
CA GLN A 2 -16.04 13.85 -21.14
C GLN A 2 -17.48 13.58 -20.68
N HIS A 3 -17.89 12.31 -20.56
CA HIS A 3 -19.23 11.95 -20.07
C HIS A 3 -19.56 12.53 -18.69
N PHE A 4 -18.63 12.46 -17.73
CA PHE A 4 -18.85 13.01 -16.39
C PHE A 4 -18.85 14.53 -16.38
N HIS A 5 -17.97 15.18 -17.15
CA HIS A 5 -17.94 16.63 -17.25
C HIS A 5 -19.25 17.19 -17.84
N MET A 6 -19.82 16.52 -18.85
CA MET A 6 -21.14 16.89 -19.40
C MET A 6 -22.24 16.81 -18.33
N ILE A 7 -22.21 15.81 -17.45
CA ILE A 7 -23.17 15.69 -16.34
C ILE A 7 -22.98 16.83 -15.33
N PHE A 8 -21.74 17.17 -14.98
CA PHE A 8 -21.45 18.28 -14.06
C PHE A 8 -21.89 19.62 -14.65
N ASP A 9 -21.66 19.84 -15.94
CA ASP A 9 -22.11 21.03 -16.66
C ASP A 9 -23.63 21.13 -16.73
N ALA A 10 -24.32 20.02 -16.99
CA ALA A 10 -25.78 19.97 -16.96
C ALA A 10 -26.34 20.28 -15.55
N ALA A 11 -25.73 19.71 -14.50
CA ALA A 11 -26.11 19.99 -13.11
C ALA A 11 -25.88 21.45 -12.72
N LYS A 12 -24.81 22.08 -13.26
CA LYS A 12 -24.54 23.51 -13.09
C LYS A 12 -25.60 24.36 -13.77
N GLN A 13 -25.98 24.04 -15.01
CA GLN A 13 -27.03 24.75 -15.76
C GLN A 13 -28.41 24.61 -15.09
N ALA A 14 -28.70 23.46 -14.48
CA ALA A 14 -29.93 23.23 -13.72
C ALA A 14 -29.92 23.90 -12.32
N GLY A 15 -28.81 24.51 -11.90
CA GLY A 15 -28.66 25.15 -10.59
C GLY A 15 -28.48 24.18 -9.41
N TRP A 16 -28.27 22.89 -9.68
CA TRP A 16 -28.04 21.84 -8.67
C TRP A 16 -26.60 21.81 -8.17
N HIS A 17 -25.65 22.21 -9.02
CA HIS A 17 -24.24 22.32 -8.66
C HIS A 17 -23.79 23.79 -8.72
N ARG A 18 -23.12 24.26 -7.66
CA ARG A 18 -22.71 25.66 -7.53
C ARG A 18 -21.22 25.76 -7.15
N PRO A 19 -20.29 25.65 -8.10
CA PRO A 19 -18.89 25.98 -7.85
C PRO A 19 -18.70 27.47 -7.51
N PRO A 20 -17.76 27.83 -6.61
CA PRO A 20 -16.84 26.96 -5.86
C PRO A 20 -17.43 26.41 -4.55
N LEU A 21 -18.69 26.70 -4.22
CA LEU A 21 -19.32 26.28 -2.96
C LEU A 21 -19.42 24.75 -2.83
N THR A 22 -19.55 24.05 -3.95
CA THR A 22 -19.54 22.58 -4.03
C THR A 22 -18.47 22.13 -5.03
N ARG A 23 -17.74 21.06 -4.71
CA ARG A 23 -16.69 20.46 -5.55
C ARG A 23 -17.21 19.17 -6.18
N CYS A 24 -17.03 19.01 -7.50
CA CYS A 24 -17.32 17.78 -8.23
C CYS A 24 -16.07 17.35 -9.00
N ASP A 25 -15.47 16.24 -8.58
CA ASP A 25 -14.26 15.69 -9.20
C ASP A 25 -14.55 14.35 -9.85
N HIS A 26 -14.14 14.19 -11.11
CA HIS A 26 -14.07 12.89 -11.74
C HIS A 26 -12.70 12.26 -11.46
N MET A 27 -12.65 11.32 -10.52
CA MET A 27 -11.44 10.56 -10.18
C MET A 27 -11.17 9.44 -11.19
N GLY A 28 -10.83 9.81 -12.43
CA GLY A 28 -10.46 8.87 -13.48
C GLY A 28 -9.24 8.01 -13.12
N PHE A 29 -9.21 6.80 -13.64
CA PHE A 29 -8.07 5.88 -13.50
C PHE A 29 -7.73 5.20 -14.83
N GLY A 30 -6.46 4.82 -14.99
CA GLY A 30 -5.95 4.12 -16.15
C GLY A 30 -6.34 2.64 -16.18
N VAL A 31 -6.01 1.97 -17.28
CA VAL A 31 -6.32 0.56 -17.50
C VAL A 31 -5.24 -0.32 -16.89
N VAL A 32 -5.66 -1.41 -16.23
CA VAL A 32 -4.77 -2.48 -15.80
C VAL A 32 -4.33 -3.30 -17.02
N GLN A 33 -3.02 -3.38 -17.22
CA GLN A 33 -2.40 -4.07 -18.34
C GLN A 33 -1.73 -5.37 -17.91
N GLY A 34 -1.70 -6.35 -18.80
CA GLY A 34 -0.79 -7.49 -18.71
C GLY A 34 0.64 -7.12 -19.09
N GLU A 35 1.55 -8.09 -18.99
CA GLU A 35 2.96 -7.91 -19.37
C GLU A 35 3.13 -7.57 -20.85
N ASP A 36 2.15 -7.92 -21.68
CA ASP A 36 2.06 -7.58 -23.10
C ASP A 36 1.59 -6.13 -23.38
N LYS A 37 1.37 -5.33 -22.32
CA LYS A 37 0.80 -3.96 -22.37
C LYS A 37 -0.61 -3.88 -22.96
N LYS A 38 -1.32 -5.02 -23.07
CA LYS A 38 -2.74 -5.05 -23.44
C LYS A 38 -3.60 -5.19 -22.20
N LYS A 39 -4.92 -5.09 -22.35
CA LYS A 39 -5.88 -5.22 -21.25
C LYS A 39 -5.61 -6.52 -20.48
N PHE A 40 -5.49 -6.41 -19.17
CA PHE A 40 -5.20 -7.53 -18.29
C PHE A 40 -6.27 -8.63 -18.42
N LYS A 41 -5.81 -9.84 -18.75
CA LYS A 41 -6.62 -11.01 -19.07
C LYS A 41 -5.96 -12.26 -18.52
N THR A 42 -6.74 -13.32 -18.34
CA THR A 42 -6.23 -14.65 -18.02
C THR A 42 -5.38 -15.19 -19.19
N ARG A 43 -4.63 -16.27 -18.96
CA ARG A 43 -3.90 -16.98 -20.03
C ARG A 43 -4.82 -17.49 -21.16
N SER A 44 -6.10 -17.77 -20.85
CA SER A 44 -7.13 -18.13 -21.84
C SER A 44 -7.72 -16.92 -22.58
N GLY A 45 -7.37 -15.69 -22.20
CA GLY A 45 -7.87 -14.46 -22.83
C GLY A 45 -9.19 -13.93 -22.24
N GLU A 46 -9.67 -14.55 -21.16
CA GLU A 46 -10.89 -14.17 -20.44
C GLU A 46 -10.61 -13.09 -19.38
N THR A 47 -11.67 -12.49 -18.86
CA THR A 47 -11.57 -11.52 -17.76
C THR A 47 -11.18 -12.24 -16.47
N VAL A 48 -10.18 -11.71 -15.77
CA VAL A 48 -9.75 -12.25 -14.47
C VAL A 48 -10.82 -11.94 -13.42
N LYS A 49 -11.33 -12.97 -12.73
CA LYS A 49 -12.23 -12.76 -11.59
C LYS A 49 -11.43 -12.22 -10.40
N LEU A 50 -11.96 -11.18 -9.75
CA LEU A 50 -11.30 -10.58 -8.59
C LEU A 50 -11.07 -11.58 -7.46
N GLY A 51 -12.05 -12.48 -7.20
CA GLY A 51 -11.91 -13.52 -6.19
C GLY A 51 -10.70 -14.43 -6.45
N ASP A 52 -10.53 -14.88 -7.69
CA ASP A 52 -9.41 -15.76 -8.07
C ASP A 52 -8.07 -15.01 -7.95
N LEU A 53 -8.03 -13.74 -8.34
CA LEU A 53 -6.84 -12.89 -8.20
C LEU A 53 -6.44 -12.71 -6.73
N LEU A 54 -7.40 -12.43 -5.84
CA LEU A 54 -7.14 -12.27 -4.41
C LEU A 54 -6.69 -13.59 -3.78
N ASN A 55 -7.32 -14.71 -4.15
CA ASN A 55 -6.90 -16.04 -3.70
C ASN A 55 -5.46 -16.36 -4.13
N GLU A 56 -5.10 -16.07 -5.39
CA GLU A 56 -3.73 -16.25 -5.89
C GLU A 56 -2.74 -15.35 -5.14
N ALA A 57 -3.12 -14.10 -4.82
CA ALA A 57 -2.29 -13.19 -4.04
C ALA A 57 -2.00 -13.74 -2.63
N VAL A 58 -3.02 -14.29 -1.96
CA VAL A 58 -2.87 -14.91 -0.63
C VAL A 58 -2.00 -16.16 -0.71
N GLN A 59 -2.21 -17.02 -1.71
CA GLN A 59 -1.38 -18.22 -1.91
C GLN A 59 0.09 -17.87 -2.13
N ARG A 60 0.38 -16.88 -2.98
CA ARG A 60 1.75 -16.42 -3.24
C ARG A 60 2.38 -15.77 -2.00
N ALA A 61 1.61 -15.01 -1.23
CA ALA A 61 2.08 -14.44 0.04
C ALA A 61 2.42 -15.54 1.06
N ALA A 62 1.60 -16.59 1.16
CA ALA A 62 1.89 -17.74 2.03
C ALA A 62 3.21 -18.44 1.66
N LEU A 63 3.45 -18.66 0.36
CA LEU A 63 4.69 -19.26 -0.12
C LEU A 63 5.92 -18.41 0.25
N GLU A 64 5.82 -17.09 0.10
CA GLU A 64 6.91 -16.16 0.45
C GLU A 64 7.16 -16.13 1.97
N ILE A 65 6.11 -16.17 2.79
CA ILE A 65 6.24 -16.25 4.26
C ILE A 65 6.97 -17.55 4.65
N ASN A 66 6.53 -18.70 4.12
CA ASN A 66 7.11 -20.00 4.43
C ASN A 66 8.60 -20.03 4.07
N LYS A 67 8.95 -19.54 2.88
CA LYS A 67 10.34 -19.45 2.43
C LYS A 67 11.21 -18.66 3.42
N ARG A 68 10.72 -17.54 3.92
CA ARG A 68 11.48 -16.71 4.89
C ARG A 68 11.58 -17.34 6.26
N VAL A 69 10.54 -18.02 6.73
CA VAL A 69 10.58 -18.78 7.99
C VAL A 69 11.67 -19.85 7.89
N GLU A 70 11.73 -20.59 6.78
CA GLU A 70 12.79 -21.58 6.53
C GLU A 70 14.19 -20.96 6.48
N GLU A 71 14.36 -19.81 5.81
CA GLU A 71 15.65 -19.09 5.74
C GLU A 71 16.12 -18.65 7.15
N GLN A 72 15.21 -18.10 7.97
CA GLN A 72 15.53 -17.68 9.35
C GLN A 72 15.92 -18.84 10.25
N GLN A 73 15.24 -19.98 10.11
CA GLN A 73 15.57 -21.19 10.85
C GLN A 73 16.94 -21.74 10.46
N LYS A 74 17.31 -21.67 9.17
CA LYS A 74 18.63 -22.09 8.67
C LYS A 74 19.77 -21.21 9.18
N ASP A 75 19.52 -19.91 9.31
CA ASP A 75 20.48 -18.95 9.87
C ASP A 75 20.59 -19.01 11.40
N GLY A 76 19.91 -19.96 12.05
CA GLY A 76 19.95 -20.16 13.50
C GLY A 76 19.16 -19.11 14.30
N GLY A 77 18.29 -18.34 13.63
CA GLY A 77 17.43 -17.36 14.28
C GLY A 77 16.09 -17.95 14.74
N GLU A 78 15.47 -17.32 15.73
CA GLU A 78 14.08 -17.59 16.07
C GLU A 78 13.17 -17.00 14.98
N ALA A 79 12.46 -17.88 14.26
CA ALA A 79 11.46 -17.45 13.29
C ALA A 79 10.29 -16.76 14.01
N PHE A 80 9.89 -15.59 13.51
CA PHE A 80 8.91 -14.73 14.18
C PHE A 80 7.44 -15.19 14.02
N LEU A 81 7.19 -16.21 13.20
CA LEU A 81 5.86 -16.70 12.82
C LEU A 81 5.89 -18.23 12.66
N THR A 82 5.88 -18.96 13.78
CA THR A 82 5.92 -20.44 13.77
C THR A 82 4.54 -21.08 13.85
N ASP A 83 3.54 -20.35 14.35
CA ASP A 83 2.16 -20.83 14.41
C ASP A 83 1.51 -20.83 13.03
N LEU A 84 0.84 -21.93 12.69
CA LEU A 84 0.27 -22.13 11.35
C LEU A 84 -0.94 -21.21 11.09
N GLU A 85 -1.74 -20.91 12.11
CA GLU A 85 -2.90 -20.03 11.98
C GLU A 85 -2.44 -18.56 11.87
N GLU A 86 -1.42 -18.16 12.63
CA GLU A 86 -0.77 -16.86 12.47
C GLU A 86 -0.16 -16.68 11.08
N GLN A 87 0.47 -17.73 10.52
CA GLN A 87 0.99 -17.69 9.14
C GLN A 87 -0.13 -17.50 8.11
N LYS A 88 -1.26 -18.20 8.26
CA LYS A 88 -2.41 -18.05 7.35
C LYS A 88 -3.02 -16.65 7.43
N ASP A 89 -3.21 -16.12 8.64
CA ASP A 89 -3.71 -14.76 8.85
C ASP A 89 -2.75 -13.71 8.27
N ALA A 90 -1.44 -13.88 8.49
CA ALA A 90 -0.41 -13.03 7.90
C ALA A 90 -0.43 -13.09 6.37
N ALA A 91 -0.54 -14.28 5.77
CA ALA A 91 -0.62 -14.46 4.32
C ALA A 91 -1.87 -13.77 3.74
N GLN A 92 -3.01 -13.87 4.43
CA GLN A 92 -4.24 -13.21 4.01
C GLN A 92 -4.08 -11.69 4.03
N LYS A 93 -3.58 -11.13 5.13
CA LYS A 93 -3.35 -9.68 5.28
C LYS A 93 -2.35 -9.16 4.25
N ILE A 94 -1.21 -9.83 4.11
CA ILE A 94 -0.14 -9.42 3.19
C ILE A 94 -0.59 -9.55 1.74
N GLY A 95 -1.24 -10.65 1.35
CA GLY A 95 -1.71 -10.87 -0.02
C GLY A 95 -2.72 -9.82 -0.48
N ILE A 96 -3.74 -9.54 0.35
CA ILE A 96 -4.75 -8.52 0.03
C ILE A 96 -4.12 -7.12 -0.02
N ALA A 97 -3.27 -6.80 0.95
CA ALA A 97 -2.61 -5.51 0.98
C ALA A 97 -1.63 -5.32 -0.18
N ALA A 98 -0.94 -6.38 -0.63
CA ALA A 98 -0.06 -6.31 -1.79
C ALA A 98 -0.82 -5.87 -3.05
N VAL A 99 -2.02 -6.43 -3.29
CA VAL A 99 -2.89 -6.01 -4.39
C VAL A 99 -3.30 -4.54 -4.26
N ARG A 100 -3.82 -4.15 -3.09
CA ARG A 100 -4.28 -2.76 -2.85
C ARG A 100 -3.14 -1.76 -2.98
N TYR A 101 -2.01 -2.03 -2.35
CA TYR A 101 -0.86 -1.14 -2.34
C TYR A 101 -0.23 -1.02 -3.72
N PHE A 102 -0.16 -2.13 -4.47
CA PHE A 102 0.39 -2.12 -5.81
C PHE A 102 -0.40 -1.24 -6.77
N ASP A 103 -1.71 -1.15 -6.60
CA ASP A 103 -2.59 -0.23 -7.31
C ASP A 103 -2.45 1.21 -6.77
N MET A 104 -2.55 1.40 -5.44
CA MET A 104 -2.49 2.73 -4.80
C MET A 104 -1.18 3.49 -5.06
N LYS A 105 -0.06 2.79 -5.20
CA LYS A 105 1.25 3.41 -5.47
C LYS A 105 1.45 3.89 -6.90
N GLN A 106 0.55 3.53 -7.81
CA GLN A 106 0.61 4.02 -9.19
C GLN A 106 -0.03 5.40 -9.28
N ASN A 107 0.45 6.24 -10.19
CA ASN A 107 -0.32 7.41 -10.58
C ASN A 107 -1.65 6.93 -11.19
N ARG A 108 -2.77 7.21 -10.53
CA ARG A 108 -4.10 6.70 -10.92
C ARG A 108 -4.43 6.96 -12.38
N THR A 109 -4.01 8.09 -12.95
CA THR A 109 -4.35 8.47 -14.34
C THR A 109 -3.57 7.69 -15.40
N SER A 110 -2.50 7.01 -15.00
CA SER A 110 -1.66 6.20 -15.88
C SER A 110 -2.16 4.77 -15.98
N ASN A 111 -2.00 4.15 -17.15
CA ASN A 111 -2.09 2.70 -17.27
C ASN A 111 -0.95 2.06 -16.48
N TYR A 112 -1.18 0.90 -15.85
CA TYR A 112 -0.11 0.17 -15.17
C TYR A 112 -0.11 -1.31 -15.54
N VAL A 113 1.09 -1.89 -15.57
CA VAL A 113 1.30 -3.32 -15.85
C VAL A 113 1.25 -4.10 -14.54
N PHE A 114 0.23 -4.94 -14.41
CA PHE A 114 0.11 -5.90 -13.32
C PHE A 114 1.27 -6.90 -13.38
N ASN A 115 1.97 -7.09 -12.25
CA ASN A 115 3.10 -8.01 -12.18
C ASN A 115 3.25 -8.56 -10.75
N TRP A 116 3.14 -9.88 -10.61
CA TRP A 116 3.23 -10.58 -9.32
C TRP A 116 4.56 -10.34 -8.60
N GLY A 117 5.68 -10.38 -9.33
CA GLY A 117 7.01 -10.20 -8.75
C GLY A 117 7.20 -8.85 -8.11
N ARG A 118 6.81 -7.76 -8.81
CA ARG A 118 6.88 -6.38 -8.27
C ARG A 118 5.88 -6.11 -7.16
N MET A 119 4.74 -6.81 -7.17
CA MET A 119 3.71 -6.65 -6.15
C MET A 119 4.09 -7.30 -4.82
N LEU A 120 4.75 -8.46 -4.88
CA LEU A 120 5.15 -9.25 -3.70
C LEU A 120 6.63 -9.08 -3.35
N ASP A 121 7.32 -8.11 -3.95
CA ASP A 121 8.75 -7.86 -3.73
C ASP A 121 9.04 -7.52 -2.26
N ALA A 122 9.99 -8.23 -1.68
CA ALA A 122 10.48 -8.07 -0.31
C ALA A 122 11.29 -6.79 -0.06
N LYS A 123 11.89 -6.21 -1.11
CA LYS A 123 12.97 -5.20 -1.01
C LYS A 123 12.58 -3.84 -1.57
N GLY A 124 11.61 -3.79 -2.48
CA GLY A 124 11.14 -2.56 -3.12
C GLY A 124 9.99 -1.86 -2.40
N ASN A 125 9.43 -0.85 -3.06
CA ASN A 125 8.23 -0.15 -2.61
C ASN A 125 6.99 -1.07 -2.74
N SER A 126 6.71 -1.89 -1.72
CA SER A 126 5.61 -2.86 -1.71
C SER A 126 4.97 -2.97 -0.31
N ALA A 127 3.73 -3.49 -0.24
CA ALA A 127 3.10 -3.79 1.04
C ALA A 127 3.90 -4.82 1.85
N VAL A 128 4.52 -5.80 1.18
CA VAL A 128 5.32 -6.85 1.83
C VAL A 128 6.50 -6.23 2.58
N PHE A 129 7.23 -5.31 1.93
CA PHE A 129 8.32 -4.58 2.54
C PHE A 129 7.82 -3.74 3.72
N LEU A 130 6.71 -3.01 3.56
CA LEU A 130 6.15 -2.17 4.62
C LEU A 130 5.70 -2.97 5.85
N PHE A 131 5.05 -4.12 5.68
CA PHE A 131 4.69 -4.98 6.82
C PHE A 131 5.92 -5.50 7.55
N TYR A 132 6.97 -5.88 6.81
CA TYR A 132 8.21 -6.34 7.41
C TYR A 132 8.92 -5.19 8.18
N ALA A 133 8.99 -4.00 7.59
CA ALA A 133 9.53 -2.81 8.25
C ALA A 133 8.76 -2.47 9.52
N TYR A 134 7.42 -2.49 9.47
CA TYR A 134 6.56 -2.29 10.63
C TYR A 134 6.79 -3.34 11.71
N ALA A 135 6.85 -4.63 11.36
CA ALA A 135 7.12 -5.72 12.29
C ALA A 135 8.50 -5.56 12.97
N ARG A 136 9.51 -5.10 12.22
CA ARG A 136 10.85 -4.80 12.74
C ARG A 136 10.83 -3.64 13.73
N ILE A 137 10.12 -2.55 13.45
CA ILE A 137 9.94 -1.42 14.37
C ILE A 137 9.27 -1.89 15.66
N ARG A 138 8.19 -2.67 15.56
CA ARG A 138 7.51 -3.25 16.72
C ARG A 138 8.38 -4.22 17.51
N SER A 139 9.26 -4.95 16.84
CA SER A 139 10.24 -5.85 17.48
C SER A 139 11.25 -5.09 18.33
N ILE A 140 11.75 -3.93 17.86
CA ILE A 140 12.64 -3.06 18.66
C ILE A 140 11.94 -2.63 19.96
N GLN A 141 10.68 -2.19 19.86
CA GLN A 141 9.88 -1.82 21.03
C GLN A 141 9.76 -2.98 22.04
N ARG A 142 9.38 -4.18 21.56
CA ARG A 142 9.25 -5.37 22.42
C ARG A 142 10.57 -5.76 23.09
N LYS A 143 11.67 -5.78 22.33
CA LYS A 143 13.01 -6.12 22.84
C LYS A 143 13.53 -5.12 23.86
N ALA A 144 13.16 -3.84 23.72
CA ALA A 144 13.49 -2.82 24.70
C ALA A 144 12.67 -2.95 25.99
N GLY A 145 11.56 -3.69 26.00
CA GLY A 145 10.67 -3.81 27.16
C GLY A 145 9.96 -2.49 27.50
N ILE A 146 9.78 -1.60 26.52
CA ILE A 146 9.23 -0.25 26.73
C ILE A 146 7.78 -0.19 26.24
N GLU A 147 6.90 0.32 27.09
CA GLU A 147 5.57 0.75 26.66
C GLU A 147 5.65 2.16 26.06
N ILE A 148 5.15 2.35 24.84
CA ILE A 148 5.24 3.66 24.16
C ILE A 148 4.63 4.80 25.01
N GLY A 149 3.55 4.51 25.74
CA GLY A 149 2.88 5.50 26.59
C GLY A 149 3.70 5.96 27.80
N SER A 150 4.75 5.23 28.19
CA SER A 150 5.63 5.60 29.31
C SER A 150 6.85 6.42 28.88
N ILE A 151 7.02 6.66 27.57
CA ILE A 151 8.11 7.47 27.05
C ILE A 151 7.85 8.96 27.36
N ASP A 152 8.71 9.57 28.17
CA ASP A 152 8.69 11.01 28.41
C ASP A 152 9.14 11.77 27.15
N GLN A 153 8.17 12.37 26.47
CA GLN A 153 8.40 13.10 25.21
C GLN A 153 9.29 14.33 25.40
N ASN A 154 9.36 14.89 26.62
CA ASN A 154 10.21 16.06 26.90
C ASN A 154 11.70 15.71 26.94
N ARG A 155 12.05 14.42 26.91
CA ARG A 155 13.43 13.91 26.91
C ARG A 155 13.91 13.47 25.54
N LEU A 156 13.12 13.69 24.49
CA LEU A 156 13.51 13.37 23.12
C LEU A 156 14.56 14.39 22.63
N GLU A 157 15.83 14.00 22.65
CA GLU A 157 16.93 14.80 22.12
C GLU A 157 17.33 14.30 20.73
N VAL A 158 17.22 15.18 19.72
CA VAL A 158 17.65 14.89 18.34
C VAL A 158 19.08 15.43 18.16
N LYS A 159 20.08 14.54 18.13
CA LYS A 159 21.50 14.92 18.07
C LYS A 159 22.15 14.51 16.76
N HIS A 160 21.82 13.32 16.26
CA HIS A 160 22.43 12.79 15.06
C HIS A 160 21.70 13.27 13.80
N PRO A 161 22.40 13.60 12.69
CA PRO A 161 21.74 14.06 11.46
C PRO A 161 20.63 13.14 10.96
N ALA A 162 20.83 11.81 11.04
CA ALA A 162 19.80 10.84 10.65
C ALA A 162 18.53 10.87 11.53
N GLU A 163 18.66 11.20 12.82
CA GLU A 163 17.50 11.37 13.71
C GLU A 163 16.69 12.61 13.29
N ARG A 164 17.39 13.69 12.93
CA ARG A 164 16.77 14.92 12.43
C ARG A 164 16.04 14.67 11.12
N ASP A 165 16.67 13.96 10.18
CA ASP A 165 16.06 13.66 8.89
C ASP A 165 14.79 12.80 9.06
N LEU A 166 14.83 11.80 9.95
CA LEU A 166 13.65 11.00 10.29
C LEU A 166 12.55 11.83 10.95
N ALA A 167 12.88 12.68 11.93
CA ALA A 167 11.91 13.51 12.62
C ALA A 167 11.21 14.48 11.66
N LEU A 168 11.98 15.16 10.80
CA LEU A 168 11.42 16.02 9.76
C LEU A 168 10.54 15.23 8.80
N LYS A 169 10.94 14.01 8.42
CA LYS A 169 10.13 13.18 7.53
C LYS A 169 8.80 12.76 8.14
N LEU A 170 8.77 12.48 9.45
CA LEU A 170 7.52 12.15 10.16
C LEU A 170 6.60 13.37 10.27
N LEU A 171 7.16 14.56 10.50
CA LEU A 171 6.39 15.81 10.59
C LEU A 171 5.75 16.24 9.26
N GLN A 172 6.22 15.73 8.12
CA GLN A 172 5.62 15.96 6.80
C GLN A 172 4.33 15.18 6.55
N PHE A 173 3.92 14.29 7.46
CA PHE A 173 2.74 13.46 7.24
C PHE A 173 1.45 14.28 6.97
N PRO A 174 1.13 15.34 7.73
CA PRO A 174 -0.03 16.19 7.45
C PRO A 174 0.06 16.86 6.07
N ASP A 175 1.23 17.34 5.66
CA ASP A 175 1.43 17.97 4.35
C ASP A 175 1.06 17.03 3.19
N VAL A 176 1.40 15.75 3.33
CA VAL A 176 1.02 14.71 2.35
C VAL A 176 -0.49 14.51 2.31
N ILE A 177 -1.15 14.52 3.47
CA ILE A 177 -2.61 14.40 3.54
C ILE A 177 -3.29 15.62 2.91
N GLU A 178 -2.80 16.83 3.18
CA GLU A 178 -3.32 18.06 2.56
C GLU A 178 -3.18 18.04 1.03
N ALA A 179 -2.03 17.59 0.52
CA ALA A 179 -1.81 17.42 -0.92
C ALA A 179 -2.85 16.45 -1.53
N ILE A 180 -3.07 15.30 -0.90
CA ILE A 180 -4.06 14.31 -1.36
C ILE A 180 -5.48 14.86 -1.32
N LEU A 181 -5.85 15.65 -0.30
CA LEU A 181 -7.18 16.27 -0.23
C LEU A 181 -7.40 17.30 -1.35
N ALA A 182 -6.32 17.94 -1.80
CA ALA A 182 -6.34 18.91 -2.90
C ALA A 182 -6.46 18.24 -4.27
N ASP A 183 -5.63 17.23 -4.57
CA ASP A 183 -5.50 16.66 -5.92
C ASP A 183 -6.08 15.24 -6.10
N LEU A 184 -6.43 14.57 -4.99
CA LEU A 184 -6.96 13.22 -4.93
C LEU A 184 -6.02 12.15 -5.52
N HIS A 185 -4.70 12.33 -5.38
CA HIS A 185 -3.67 11.39 -5.82
C HIS A 185 -3.07 10.58 -4.65
N LEU A 186 -3.68 9.42 -4.36
CA LEU A 186 -3.27 8.55 -3.25
C LEU A 186 -1.81 8.08 -3.30
N HIS A 187 -1.19 8.02 -4.48
CA HIS A 187 0.20 7.61 -4.63
C HIS A 187 1.21 8.53 -3.92
N HIS A 188 0.80 9.73 -3.50
CA HIS A 188 1.63 10.61 -2.67
C HIS A 188 1.84 10.05 -1.25
N LEU A 189 0.96 9.14 -0.79
CA LEU A 189 1.05 8.49 0.52
C LEU A 189 1.98 7.26 0.52
N THR A 190 2.29 6.72 -0.66
CA THR A 190 2.89 5.38 -0.87
C THR A 190 4.24 5.43 -1.57
#